data_AF-A0A3M2EL87-F1
#
_entry.id   AF-A0A3M2EL87-F1
#
_cell.length_a   1.000
_cell.length_b   1.000
_cell.length_c   1.000
_cell.angle_alpha   90.00
_cell.angle_beta   90.00
_cell.angle_gamma   90.00
#
_symmetry.space_group_name_H-M   'P 1'
#
loop_
_entity.id
_entity.type
_entity.pdbx_description
1 polymer ?
#
loop_
_entity_poly.entity_id
_entity_poly.type
_entity_poly.pdbx_seq_one_letter_code
_entity_poly.pdbx_strand_id
1 'polypeptide(L)'
;MADAPVADDRRLAADLLAIDAVTLAPDRPFTWASGRKAPIYCDNRLTLAHPDVRRRIRDGFVALLQAHALTPDVIAGTATAG
;
A
#
# COMPACT_ATOMS: atom_id res chain seq x y z
N MET A 1 14.39 -15.81 -0.16
CA MET A 1 14.31 -14.51 -0.86
C MET A 1 14.32 -13.48 0.25
N ALA A 2 15.43 -12.79 0.48
CA ALA A 2 15.56 -11.90 1.64
C ALA A 2 14.70 -10.65 1.42
N ASP A 3 13.85 -10.31 2.40
CA ASP A 3 13.15 -9.03 2.44
C ASP A 3 14.19 -7.92 2.49
N ALA A 4 14.20 -7.07 1.45
CA ALA A 4 14.91 -5.82 1.53
C ALA A 4 14.17 -4.93 2.54
N PRO A 5 14.84 -4.37 3.56
CA PRO A 5 14.18 -3.48 4.50
C PRO A 5 13.72 -2.23 3.74
N VAL A 6 12.42 -2.06 3.61
CA VAL A 6 11.84 -0.82 3.09
C VAL A 6 11.96 0.22 4.19
N ALA A 7 12.52 1.37 3.85
CA ALA A 7 12.62 2.47 4.78
C ALA A 7 11.21 2.92 5.20
N ASP A 8 10.93 2.87 6.51
CA ASP A 8 9.78 3.50 7.18
C ASP A 8 8.39 2.84 6.97
N ASP A 9 8.33 1.51 6.90
CA ASP A 9 7.08 0.72 6.76
C ASP A 9 6.03 1.03 7.83
N ARG A 10 6.46 1.22 9.08
CA ARG A 10 5.55 1.53 10.19
C ARG A 10 4.87 2.88 9.99
N ARG A 11 5.58 3.86 9.42
CA ARG A 11 4.99 5.17 9.15
C ARG A 11 4.01 5.10 8.01
N LEU A 12 4.32 4.39 6.93
CA LEU A 12 3.36 4.20 5.84
C LEU A 12 2.10 3.49 6.35
N ALA A 13 2.23 2.44 7.16
CA ALA A 13 1.09 1.77 7.76
C ALA A 13 0.23 2.72 8.63
N ALA A 14 0.88 3.56 9.45
CA ALA A 14 0.19 4.57 10.25
C ALA A 14 -0.51 5.62 9.38
N ASP A 15 0.14 6.09 8.30
CA ASP A 15 -0.44 7.05 7.37
C ASP A 15 -1.68 6.44 6.67
N LEU A 16 -1.64 5.16 6.25
CA LEU A 16 -2.77 4.47 5.62
C LEU A 16 -3.97 4.29 6.56
N LEU A 17 -3.72 3.97 7.83
CA LEU A 17 -4.75 3.91 8.87
C LEU A 17 -5.35 5.30 9.14
N ALA A 18 -4.52 6.34 9.17
CA ALA A 18 -4.96 7.71 9.47
C ALA A 18 -5.86 8.32 8.38
N ILE A 19 -5.75 7.85 7.13
CA ILE A 19 -6.56 8.33 6.00
C ILE A 19 -7.70 7.36 5.62
N ASP A 20 -7.95 6.33 6.44
CA ASP A 20 -8.92 5.26 6.17
C ASP A 20 -8.71 4.50 4.84
N ALA A 21 -7.50 4.58 4.26
CA ALA A 21 -7.12 3.72 3.15
C ALA A 21 -7.01 2.25 3.59
N VAL A 22 -6.76 2.03 4.89
CA VAL A 22 -6.87 0.73 5.55
C VAL A 22 -7.70 0.89 6.82
N THR A 23 -8.66 0.00 7.04
CA THR A 23 -9.46 -0.06 8.26
C THR A 23 -9.38 -1.46 8.86
N LEU A 24 -9.15 -1.53 10.18
CA LEU A 24 -9.12 -2.78 10.94
C LEU A 24 -10.36 -2.89 11.82
N ALA A 25 -11.10 -3.99 11.69
CA ALA A 25 -12.31 -4.27 12.44
C ALA A 25 -12.37 -5.76 12.85
N PRO A 26 -11.49 -6.20 13.77
CA PRO A 26 -11.41 -7.61 14.19
C PRO A 26 -12.70 -8.14 14.81
N ASP A 27 -13.37 -7.30 15.63
CA ASP A 27 -14.59 -7.70 16.34
C ASP A 27 -15.86 -7.57 15.48
N ARG A 28 -15.79 -6.76 14.41
CA ARG A 28 -16.91 -6.50 13.50
C ARG A 28 -16.44 -6.58 12.04
N PRO A 29 -16.17 -7.80 11.51
CA PRO A 29 -15.56 -7.97 10.20
C PRO A 29 -16.40 -7.42 9.06
N PHE A 30 -15.72 -6.97 8.01
CA PHE A 30 -16.33 -6.62 6.73
C PHE A 30 -16.74 -7.88 5.97
N THR A 31 -17.78 -7.78 5.15
CA THR A 31 -18.10 -8.80 4.15
C THR A 31 -17.60 -8.30 2.80
N TRP A 32 -16.60 -8.97 2.23
CA TRP A 32 -16.11 -8.66 0.89
C TRP A 32 -17.11 -9.09 -0.19
N ALA A 33 -16.92 -8.59 -1.41
CA ALA A 33 -17.78 -8.92 -2.55
C ALA A 33 -17.87 -10.43 -2.87
N SER A 34 -16.85 -11.20 -2.49
CA SER A 34 -16.85 -12.67 -2.58
C SER A 34 -17.70 -13.37 -1.51
N GLY A 35 -18.30 -12.63 -0.59
CA GLY A 35 -19.00 -13.14 0.59
C GLY A 35 -18.09 -13.50 1.76
N ARG A 36 -16.76 -13.40 1.61
CA ARG A 36 -15.82 -13.70 2.69
C ARG A 36 -15.86 -12.62 3.77
N LYS A 37 -15.84 -13.04 5.03
CA LYS A 37 -15.66 -12.13 6.17
C LYS A 37 -14.17 -11.90 6.41
N ALA A 38 -13.76 -10.64 6.55
CA ALA A 38 -12.38 -10.26 6.82
C ALA A 38 -12.30 -9.12 7.85
N PRO A 39 -11.33 -9.16 8.78
CA PRO A 39 -11.14 -8.13 9.80
C PRO A 39 -10.47 -6.87 9.25
N ILE A 40 -10.26 -6.78 7.94
CA ILE A 40 -9.54 -5.69 7.27
C ILE A 40 -10.27 -5.29 5.98
N TYR A 41 -10.31 -4.00 5.73
CA TYR A 41 -10.71 -3.41 4.45
C TYR A 41 -9.58 -2.49 3.96
N CYS A 42 -9.28 -2.55 2.67
CA CYS A 42 -8.25 -1.73 2.05
C CYS A 42 -8.78 -1.08 0.76
N ASP A 43 -8.66 0.24 0.66
CA ASP A 43 -8.85 0.99 -0.57
C ASP A 43 -7.71 2.00 -0.77
N ASN A 44 -6.60 1.51 -1.33
CA ASN A 44 -5.43 2.34 -1.58
C ASN A 44 -5.63 3.41 -2.66
N ARG A 45 -6.77 3.45 -3.38
CA ARG A 45 -7.08 4.55 -4.31
C ARG A 45 -7.23 5.88 -3.57
N LEU A 46 -7.64 5.83 -2.30
CA LEU A 46 -7.72 7.02 -1.44
C LEU A 46 -6.37 7.72 -1.30
N THR A 47 -5.25 6.99 -1.34
CA THR A 47 -3.90 7.56 -1.22
C THR A 47 -3.62 8.65 -2.27
N LEU A 48 -4.27 8.59 -3.43
CA LEU A 48 -4.13 9.59 -4.51
C LEU A 48 -4.58 10.99 -4.07
N ALA A 49 -5.55 11.08 -3.14
CA ALA A 49 -6.05 12.33 -2.58
C ALA A 49 -5.14 12.93 -1.49
N HIS A 50 -4.12 12.20 -1.02
CA HIS A 50 -3.22 12.61 0.05
C HIS A 50 -1.78 12.77 -0.48
N PRO A 51 -1.35 14.00 -0.86
CA PRO A 51 -0.08 14.22 -1.55
C PRO A 51 1.17 13.73 -0.81
N ASP A 52 1.20 13.83 0.51
CA ASP A 52 2.33 13.33 1.33
C ASP A 52 2.40 11.80 1.33
N VAL A 53 1.24 11.14 1.46
CA VAL A 53 1.14 9.67 1.51
C VAL A 53 1.53 9.07 0.15
N ARG A 54 0.99 9.59 -0.96
CA ARG A 54 1.36 9.08 -2.30
C ARG A 54 2.84 9.31 -2.64
N ARG A 55 3.45 10.42 -2.15
CA ARG A 55 4.89 10.66 -2.30
C ARG A 55 5.70 9.60 -1.56
N ARG A 56 5.32 9.29 -0.32
CA ARG A 56 5.96 8.22 0.47
C ARG A 56 5.87 6.86 -0.22
N ILE A 57 4.70 6.51 -0.77
CA ILE A 57 4.52 5.25 -1.51
C ILE A 57 5.45 5.18 -2.72
N ARG A 58 5.49 6.24 -3.55
CA ARG A 58 6.41 6.33 -4.70
C ARG A 58 7.87 6.15 -4.26
N ASP A 59 8.29 6.85 -3.21
CA ASP A 59 9.67 6.81 -2.74
C ASP A 59 10.03 5.42 -2.17
N GLY A 60 9.08 4.75 -1.52
CA GLY A 60 9.21 3.35 -1.10
C GLY A 60 9.41 2.39 -2.28
N PHE A 61 8.65 2.55 -3.37
CA PHE A 61 8.88 1.76 -4.60
C PHE A 61 10.26 2.02 -5.20
N VAL A 62 10.73 3.27 -5.24
CA VAL A 62 12.09 3.60 -5.73
C VAL A 62 13.16 2.94 -4.84
N ALA A 63 13.00 3.01 -3.51
CA ALA A 63 13.91 2.37 -2.57
C ALA A 63 13.97 0.84 -2.77
N LEU A 64 12.83 0.20 -3.03
CA LEU A 64 12.76 -1.23 -3.36
C LEU A 64 13.53 -1.55 -4.65
N LEU A 65 13.33 -0.77 -5.72
CA LEU A 65 14.07 -0.96 -6.97
C LEU A 65 15.58 -0.87 -6.73
N GLN A 66 16.03 0.13 -5.96
CA GLN A 66 17.44 0.30 -5.61
C GLN A 66 17.98 -0.85 -4.76
N ALA A 67 17.24 -1.28 -3.73
CA ALA A 67 17.65 -2.35 -2.83
C ALA A 67 17.76 -3.71 -3.55
N HIS A 68 16.98 -3.91 -4.61
CA HIS A 68 17.04 -5.08 -5.46
C HIS A 68 17.94 -4.90 -6.70
N ALA A 69 18.65 -3.78 -6.82
CA ALA A 69 19.47 -3.42 -7.97
C ALA A 69 18.72 -3.54 -9.33
N LEU A 70 17.42 -3.23 -9.33
CA LEU A 70 16.56 -3.28 -10.50
C LEU A 70 16.60 -1.94 -11.23
N THR A 71 16.84 -1.99 -12.53
CA THR A 71 16.79 -0.82 -13.43
C THR A 71 15.90 -1.17 -14.63
N PRO A 72 14.57 -1.12 -14.47
CA PRO A 72 13.66 -1.58 -15.51
C PRO A 72 13.63 -0.59 -16.69
N ASP A 73 13.62 -1.12 -17.91
CA ASP A 73 13.41 -0.31 -19.12
C ASP A 73 11.97 0.23 -19.21
N VAL A 74 11.01 -0.49 -18.62
CA VAL A 74 9.58 -0.17 -18.66
C VAL A 74 8.94 -0.41 -17.29
N ILE A 75 8.06 0.50 -16.89
CA ILE A 75 7.13 0.33 -15.75
C ILE A 75 5.72 0.15 -16.30
N ALA A 76 5.04 -0.94 -15.94
CA ALA A 76 3.68 -1.22 -16.36
C ALA A 76 2.72 -1.16 -15.16
N GLY A 77 1.78 -0.22 -15.19
CA GLY A 77 0.72 -0.08 -14.19
C GLY A 77 -0.45 -1.03 -14.46
N THR A 78 -1.08 -1.53 -13.40
CA THR A 78 -2.26 -2.41 -13.54
C THR A 78 -3.54 -1.58 -13.62
N ALA A 79 -4.33 -1.77 -14.68
CA ALA A 79 -5.58 -1.04 -14.82
C ALA A 79 -6.62 -1.49 -13.76
N THR A 80 -7.29 -0.59 -13.03
CA THR A 80 -7.23 0.88 -13.10
C THR A 80 -6.52 1.54 -11.92
N ALA A 81 -6.30 0.81 -10.82
CA ALA A 81 -5.86 1.37 -9.55
C ALA A 81 -4.34 1.42 -9.36
N GLY A 82 -3.58 0.74 -10.24
CA GLY A 82 -2.13 0.60 -10.12
C GLY A 82 -1.33 1.72 -10.77
#